data_AF-A0A327WMW2-F1
#
_entry.id   AF-A0A327WMW2-F1
#
_cell.length_a   1.000
_cell.length_b   1.000
_cell.length_c   1.000
_cell.angle_alpha   90.00
_cell.angle_beta   90.00
_cell.angle_gamma   90.00
#
_symmetry.space_group_name_H-M   'P 1'
#
loop_
_entity.id
_entity.type
_entity.pdbx_description
1 polymer ?
#
loop_
_entity_poly.entity_id
_entity_poly.type
_entity_poly.pdbx_seq_one_letter_code
_entity_poly.pdbx_strand_id
1 'polypeptide(L)'
;MRRIDPEAVREHFENLSDEQLRAQNEADISRADAEYEEFVAAYQIGECYLCGKSFKTISKSSPCVHWLLRQCKFKKKDFPLVYEKFGYVQIAAFVRWVANQERFLSSINDLADEKGDRKILEYTVKWKNIEWTFDCSKNDYEGHGGTHSNFPHFHFQMRIDSKPFINFGDFHIPFSEEDLFHLDLAQALPDSFHHWFGKGGVGMQDAAEVSPEDIIEYTEHTDNHDEATYRLQTMIMAGETPFSGEQLQAMFEESKRTGATLASLARKYLPDAESINTVVSPADSVPTIARRSERKRR
;
A
#
# COMPACT_ATOMS: atom_id res chain seq x y z
N MET A 1 -15.13 15.96 -18.11
CA MET A 1 -14.76 15.41 -16.81
C MET A 1 -15.11 16.45 -15.77
N ARG A 2 -16.08 16.15 -14.90
CA ARG A 2 -16.56 17.08 -13.86
C ARG A 2 -15.75 16.85 -12.59
N ARG A 3 -15.08 17.89 -12.07
CA ARG A 3 -14.54 17.88 -10.71
C ARG A 3 -15.61 18.34 -9.74
N ILE A 4 -15.68 17.69 -8.58
CA ILE A 4 -16.58 18.10 -7.50
C ILE A 4 -15.89 19.20 -6.70
N ASP A 5 -16.65 20.21 -6.27
CA ASP A 5 -16.18 21.25 -5.37
C ASP A 5 -16.01 20.67 -3.95
N PRO A 6 -14.78 20.59 -3.41
CA PRO A 6 -14.56 20.03 -2.09
C PRO A 6 -15.27 20.79 -0.97
N GLU A 7 -15.47 22.10 -1.11
CA GLU A 7 -16.18 22.87 -0.08
C GLU A 7 -17.67 22.51 -0.02
N ALA A 8 -18.30 22.25 -1.16
CA ALA A 8 -19.68 21.75 -1.18
C ALA A 8 -19.81 20.36 -0.51
N VAL A 9 -18.76 19.54 -0.57
CA VAL A 9 -18.71 18.24 0.12
C VAL A 9 -18.46 18.44 1.63
N ARG A 10 -17.58 19.37 2.02
CA ARG A 10 -17.38 19.74 3.42
C ARG A 10 -18.68 20.20 4.06
N GLU A 11 -19.38 21.15 3.42
CA GLU A 11 -20.69 21.63 3.87
C GLU A 11 -21.70 20.48 3.99
N HIS A 12 -21.67 19.50 3.08
CA HIS A 12 -22.53 18.33 3.18
C HIS A 12 -22.21 17.50 4.44
N PHE A 13 -20.94 17.22 4.72
CA PHE A 13 -20.52 16.47 5.90
C PHE A 13 -20.81 17.21 7.21
N GLU A 14 -20.62 18.53 7.26
CA GLU A 14 -20.93 19.36 8.43
C GLU A 14 -22.44 19.39 8.75
N ASN A 15 -23.30 19.11 7.77
CA ASN A 15 -24.74 19.03 7.95
C ASN A 15 -25.25 17.64 8.38
N LEU A 16 -24.38 16.63 8.43
CA LEU A 16 -24.72 15.29 8.93
C LEU A 16 -24.51 15.23 10.45
N SER A 17 -25.39 14.54 11.16
CA SER A 17 -25.14 14.23 12.58
C SER A 17 -24.05 13.16 12.73
N ASP A 18 -23.40 13.11 13.89
CA ASP A 18 -22.43 12.05 14.22
C ASP A 18 -23.00 10.64 14.01
N GLU A 19 -24.30 10.45 14.30
CA GLU A 19 -24.99 9.17 14.09
C GLU A 19 -25.13 8.84 12.60
N GLN A 20 -25.47 9.82 11.76
CA GLN A 20 -25.56 9.64 10.31
C GLN A 20 -24.19 9.34 9.70
N LEU A 21 -23.15 10.07 10.12
CA LEU A 21 -21.77 9.83 9.68
C LEU A 21 -21.30 8.43 10.06
N ARG A 22 -21.50 8.01 11.32
CA ARG A 22 -21.14 6.65 11.76
C ARG A 22 -21.90 5.59 10.98
N ALA A 23 -23.22 5.74 10.81
CA ALA A 23 -24.02 4.78 10.05
C ALA A 23 -23.59 4.66 8.59
N GLN A 24 -23.22 5.77 7.95
CA GLN A 24 -22.69 5.76 6.58
C GLN A 24 -21.32 5.06 6.53
N ASN A 25 -20.39 5.42 7.42
CA ASN A 25 -19.08 4.79 7.49
C ASN A 25 -19.17 3.29 7.75
N GLU A 26 -20.01 2.86 8.69
CA GLU A 26 -20.25 1.43 8.99
C GLU A 26 -20.83 0.69 7.78
N ALA A 27 -21.79 1.30 7.08
CA ALA A 27 -22.35 0.71 5.86
C ALA A 27 -21.30 0.59 4.75
N ASP A 28 -20.43 1.58 4.60
CA ASP A 28 -19.36 1.58 3.60
C ASP A 28 -18.29 0.53 3.92
N ILE A 29 -17.87 0.44 5.19
CA ILE A 29 -16.95 -0.60 5.69
C ILE A 29 -17.56 -2.00 5.47
N SER A 30 -18.83 -2.19 5.83
CA SER A 30 -19.49 -3.49 5.68
C SER A 30 -19.59 -3.94 4.23
N ARG A 31 -19.86 -3.01 3.29
CA ARG A 31 -19.84 -3.32 1.85
C ARG A 31 -18.44 -3.68 1.36
N ALA A 32 -17.43 -2.92 1.76
CA ALA A 32 -16.03 -3.19 1.40
C ALA A 32 -15.54 -4.53 1.96
N ASP A 33 -15.95 -4.89 3.17
CA ASP A 33 -15.61 -6.16 3.81
C ASP A 33 -16.23 -7.35 3.08
N ALA A 34 -17.51 -7.25 2.69
CA ALA A 34 -18.19 -8.28 1.91
C ALA A 34 -17.53 -8.47 0.54
N GLU A 35 -17.19 -7.38 -0.16
CA GLU A 35 -16.48 -7.45 -1.45
C GLU A 35 -15.09 -8.10 -1.28
N TYR A 36 -14.36 -7.76 -0.21
CA TYR A 36 -13.06 -8.37 0.05
C TYR A 36 -13.17 -9.87 0.34
N GLU A 37 -14.21 -10.32 1.03
CA GLU A 37 -14.45 -11.75 1.28
C GLU A 37 -14.69 -12.51 -0.03
N GLU A 38 -15.47 -11.95 -0.95
CA GLU A 38 -15.65 -12.49 -2.30
C GLU A 38 -14.31 -12.55 -3.06
N PHE A 39 -13.50 -11.49 -2.95
CA PHE A 39 -12.15 -11.47 -3.51
C PHE A 39 -11.28 -12.60 -2.95
N VAL A 40 -11.19 -12.75 -1.63
CA VAL A 40 -10.35 -13.76 -0.98
C VAL A 40 -10.79 -15.17 -1.41
N ALA A 41 -12.09 -15.44 -1.40
CA ALA A 41 -12.64 -16.73 -1.82
C ALA A 41 -12.27 -17.06 -3.27
N ALA A 42 -12.43 -16.10 -4.19
CA ALA A 42 -12.07 -16.29 -5.60
C ALA A 42 -10.54 -16.42 -5.80
N TYR A 43 -9.75 -15.63 -5.07
CA TYR A 43 -8.30 -15.64 -5.15
C TYR A 43 -7.71 -17.00 -4.78
N GLN A 44 -8.22 -17.60 -3.70
CA GLN A 44 -7.78 -18.92 -3.20
C GLN A 44 -7.96 -20.04 -4.23
N ILE A 45 -8.99 -19.95 -5.09
CA ILE A 45 -9.24 -20.91 -6.17
C ILE A 45 -8.64 -20.50 -7.52
N GLY A 46 -7.87 -19.41 -7.57
CA GLY A 46 -7.19 -18.93 -8.78
C GLY A 46 -8.11 -18.25 -9.79
N GLU A 47 -9.18 -17.61 -9.31
CA GLU A 47 -10.18 -16.90 -10.10
C GLU A 47 -10.28 -15.41 -9.76
N CYS A 48 -10.71 -14.61 -10.73
CA CYS A 48 -10.95 -13.19 -10.54
C CYS A 48 -12.39 -12.95 -10.12
N TYR A 49 -12.61 -12.42 -8.91
CA TYR A 49 -13.93 -12.11 -8.38
C TYR A 49 -14.75 -11.16 -9.28
N LEU A 50 -14.09 -10.20 -9.95
CA LEU A 50 -14.75 -9.23 -10.83
C LEU A 50 -15.30 -9.80 -12.13
N CYS A 51 -14.77 -10.92 -12.63
CA CYS A 51 -15.22 -11.49 -13.91
C CYS A 51 -15.58 -12.98 -13.86
N GLY A 52 -15.41 -13.63 -12.72
CA GLY A 52 -15.67 -15.06 -12.51
C GLY A 52 -14.82 -15.99 -13.38
N LYS A 53 -13.67 -15.52 -13.90
CA LYS A 53 -12.78 -16.30 -14.77
C LYS A 53 -11.48 -16.59 -14.06
N SER A 54 -10.90 -17.75 -14.35
CA SER A 54 -9.53 -18.08 -13.96
C SER A 54 -8.54 -16.97 -14.33
N PHE A 55 -7.54 -16.74 -13.49
CA PHE A 55 -6.43 -15.81 -13.77
C PHE A 55 -5.65 -16.13 -15.05
N LYS A 56 -5.75 -17.36 -15.56
CA LYS A 56 -5.13 -17.79 -16.82
C LYS A 56 -5.91 -17.33 -18.06
N THR A 57 -7.15 -16.88 -17.89
CA THR A 57 -8.05 -16.50 -18.98
C THR A 57 -7.78 -15.08 -19.46
N ILE A 58 -7.79 -14.86 -20.78
CA ILE A 58 -7.76 -13.54 -21.42
C ILE A 58 -8.86 -13.45 -22.46
N SER A 59 -9.63 -12.37 -22.45
CA SER A 59 -10.78 -12.16 -23.35
C SER A 59 -10.84 -10.70 -23.77
N LYS A 60 -10.43 -10.37 -24.99
CA LYS A 60 -10.41 -8.96 -25.46
C LYS A 60 -11.78 -8.29 -25.49
N SER A 61 -12.84 -9.08 -25.66
CA SER A 61 -14.24 -8.64 -25.57
C SER A 61 -14.72 -8.38 -24.14
N SER A 62 -13.96 -8.82 -23.13
CA SER A 62 -14.28 -8.69 -21.71
C SER A 62 -12.99 -8.43 -20.93
N PRO A 63 -12.39 -7.23 -21.07
CA PRO A 63 -11.19 -6.85 -20.34
C PRO A 63 -11.38 -6.93 -18.83
N CYS A 64 -10.31 -7.28 -18.12
CA CYS A 64 -10.33 -7.41 -16.66
C CYS A 64 -8.95 -7.09 -16.07
N VAL A 65 -8.95 -6.54 -14.86
CA VAL A 65 -7.76 -6.13 -14.12
C VAL A 65 -6.84 -7.32 -13.76
N HIS A 66 -7.37 -8.54 -13.65
CA HIS A 66 -6.54 -9.73 -13.35
C HIS A 66 -5.48 -10.03 -14.41
N TRP A 67 -5.57 -9.43 -15.59
CA TRP A 67 -4.54 -9.55 -16.61
C TRP A 67 -3.19 -8.98 -16.15
N LEU A 68 -3.21 -8.05 -15.19
CA LEU A 68 -2.03 -7.49 -14.55
C LEU A 68 -1.25 -8.54 -13.75
N LEU A 69 -1.89 -9.64 -13.32
CA LEU A 69 -1.21 -10.77 -12.66
C LEU A 69 -0.35 -11.58 -13.62
N ARG A 70 -0.47 -11.34 -14.93
CA ARG A 70 0.30 -11.98 -15.98
C ARG A 70 0.30 -13.53 -15.96
N GLN A 71 -0.67 -14.13 -15.29
CA GLN A 71 -0.92 -15.58 -15.38
C GLN A 71 -1.58 -15.98 -16.71
N CYS A 72 -2.09 -14.99 -17.45
CA CYS A 72 -2.60 -15.13 -18.81
C CYS A 72 -1.62 -14.54 -19.86
N LYS A 73 -1.95 -14.67 -21.15
CA LYS A 73 -1.13 -14.17 -22.27
C LYS A 73 -1.23 -12.64 -22.48
N PHE A 74 -1.36 -11.86 -21.41
CA PHE A 74 -1.43 -10.40 -21.43
C PHE A 74 -0.20 -9.79 -22.11
N LYS A 75 -0.41 -8.80 -22.99
CA LYS A 75 0.66 -8.03 -23.64
C LYS A 75 0.50 -6.56 -23.28
N LYS A 76 1.60 -5.79 -23.29
CA LYS A 76 1.58 -4.33 -23.02
C LYS A 76 0.49 -3.61 -23.82
N LYS A 77 0.34 -3.93 -25.10
CA LYS A 77 -0.67 -3.32 -26.00
C LYS A 77 -2.12 -3.61 -25.62
N ASP A 78 -2.37 -4.57 -24.73
CA ASP A 78 -3.71 -4.89 -24.24
C ASP A 78 -4.06 -4.07 -22.98
N PHE A 79 -3.09 -3.37 -22.37
CA PHE A 79 -3.31 -2.56 -21.17
C PHE A 79 -4.35 -1.44 -21.34
N PRO A 80 -4.45 -0.75 -22.50
CA PRO A 80 -5.54 0.20 -22.75
C PRO A 80 -6.94 -0.36 -22.50
N LEU A 81 -7.17 -1.61 -22.90
CA LEU A 81 -8.46 -2.27 -22.67
C LEU A 81 -8.79 -2.43 -21.18
N VAL A 82 -7.77 -2.49 -20.31
CA VAL A 82 -7.95 -2.58 -18.86
C VAL A 82 -8.26 -1.21 -18.28
N TYR A 83 -7.40 -0.20 -18.52
CA TYR A 83 -7.59 1.11 -17.88
C TYR A 83 -8.73 1.94 -18.50
N GLU A 84 -9.23 1.59 -19.69
CA GLU A 84 -10.47 2.16 -20.23
C GLU A 84 -11.72 1.65 -19.50
N LYS A 85 -11.62 0.48 -18.85
CA LYS A 85 -12.72 -0.15 -18.12
C LYS A 85 -12.63 0.04 -16.61
N PHE A 86 -11.42 0.11 -16.06
CA PHE A 86 -11.17 0.23 -14.62
C PHE A 86 -10.38 1.50 -14.33
N GLY A 87 -10.88 2.31 -13.39
CA GLY A 87 -10.21 3.52 -12.93
C GLY A 87 -8.96 3.25 -12.10
N TYR A 88 -8.24 4.31 -11.72
CA TYR A 88 -7.08 4.22 -10.83
C TYR A 88 -7.43 3.51 -9.52
N VAL A 89 -8.49 3.92 -8.83
CA VAL A 89 -8.89 3.38 -7.52
C VAL A 89 -9.14 1.88 -7.61
N GLN A 90 -9.86 1.44 -8.65
CA GLN A 90 -10.18 0.02 -8.86
C GLN A 90 -8.93 -0.81 -9.21
N ILE A 91 -8.04 -0.28 -10.06
CA ILE A 91 -6.79 -0.97 -10.40
C ILE A 91 -5.89 -1.06 -9.17
N ALA A 92 -5.75 0.04 -8.41
CA ALA A 92 -4.96 0.12 -7.20
C ALA A 92 -5.48 -0.83 -6.11
N ALA A 93 -6.78 -0.83 -5.84
CA ALA A 93 -7.41 -1.75 -4.90
C ALA A 93 -7.10 -3.21 -5.25
N PHE A 94 -7.35 -3.62 -6.50
CA PHE A 94 -7.11 -4.99 -6.94
C PHE A 94 -5.65 -5.44 -6.75
N VAL A 95 -4.67 -4.64 -7.20
CA VAL A 95 -3.26 -5.04 -7.08
C VAL A 95 -2.78 -5.05 -5.63
N ARG A 96 -3.27 -4.12 -4.79
CA ARG A 96 -2.97 -4.11 -3.35
C ARG A 96 -3.55 -5.34 -2.65
N TRP A 97 -4.81 -5.69 -2.94
CA TRP A 97 -5.47 -6.85 -2.38
C TRP A 97 -4.73 -8.15 -2.72
N VAL A 98 -4.31 -8.28 -3.98
CA VAL A 98 -3.51 -9.42 -4.44
C VAL A 98 -2.15 -9.49 -3.77
N ALA A 99 -1.44 -8.36 -3.62
CA ALA A 99 -0.15 -8.31 -2.94
C ALA A 99 -0.27 -8.76 -1.47
N ASN A 100 -1.29 -8.28 -0.76
CA ASN A 100 -1.54 -8.61 0.63
C ASN A 100 -2.01 -10.05 0.86
N GLN A 101 -2.40 -10.80 -0.18
CA GLN A 101 -2.62 -12.25 -0.04
C GLN A 101 -1.31 -13.03 0.13
N GLU A 102 -0.18 -12.49 -0.31
CA GLU A 102 1.12 -13.16 -0.20
C GLU A 102 1.84 -12.73 1.07
N ARG A 103 1.93 -11.42 1.30
CA ARG A 103 2.54 -10.83 2.51
C ARG A 103 1.80 -9.56 2.87
N PHE A 104 1.03 -9.65 3.95
CA PHE A 104 0.22 -8.56 4.50
C PHE A 104 1.10 -7.38 4.96
N LEU A 105 0.67 -6.15 4.66
CA LEU A 105 1.27 -4.84 4.98
C LEU A 105 2.63 -4.53 4.32
N SER A 106 3.50 -5.52 4.16
CA SER A 106 4.88 -5.30 3.72
C SER A 106 5.11 -5.39 2.21
N SER A 107 4.08 -5.78 1.45
CA SER A 107 4.17 -5.87 -0.02
C SER A 107 3.89 -4.55 -0.73
N ILE A 108 3.50 -3.50 0.00
CA ILE A 108 3.10 -2.21 -0.57
C ILE A 108 3.92 -1.14 0.15
N ASN A 109 4.75 -0.42 -0.59
CA ASN A 109 5.42 0.77 -0.07
C ASN A 109 4.74 2.02 -0.61
N ASP A 110 3.96 2.64 0.25
CA ASP A 110 3.23 3.89 0.05
C ASP A 110 3.51 4.92 1.14
N LEU A 111 4.67 4.81 1.81
CA LEU A 111 5.10 5.73 2.85
C LEU A 111 5.11 7.18 2.35
N ALA A 112 4.40 8.05 3.07
CA ALA A 112 4.31 9.47 2.73
C ALA A 112 5.69 10.16 2.73
N ASP A 113 6.58 9.74 3.64
CA ASP A 113 7.95 10.27 3.77
C ASP A 113 8.88 9.85 2.63
N GLU A 114 8.59 8.75 1.92
CA GLU A 114 9.38 8.30 0.77
C GLU A 114 8.88 8.87 -0.57
N LYS A 115 7.61 9.30 -0.61
CA LYS A 115 6.97 9.94 -1.76
C LYS A 115 7.59 11.31 -2.03
N GLY A 116 7.94 11.59 -3.29
CA GLY A 116 8.48 12.89 -3.64
C GLY A 116 7.51 14.06 -3.39
N ASP A 117 7.99 15.19 -2.89
CA ASP A 117 7.18 16.39 -2.54
C ASP A 117 6.27 16.93 -3.66
N ARG A 118 6.68 16.70 -4.92
CA ARG A 118 5.95 17.13 -6.12
C ARG A 118 4.92 16.11 -6.59
N LYS A 119 4.75 14.99 -5.88
CA LYS A 119 3.88 13.88 -6.23
C LYS A 119 2.56 13.93 -5.48
N ILE A 120 1.47 13.74 -6.22
CA ILE A 120 0.15 13.45 -5.66
C ILE A 120 0.10 11.99 -5.22
N LEU A 121 0.64 11.10 -6.05
CA LEU A 121 0.82 9.68 -5.73
C LEU A 121 2.17 9.19 -6.25
N GLU A 122 2.85 8.39 -5.43
CA GLU A 122 4.07 7.66 -5.78
C GLU A 122 4.16 6.49 -4.81
N TYR A 123 3.94 5.26 -5.28
CA TYR A 123 4.02 4.07 -4.43
C TYR A 123 4.22 2.82 -5.28
N THR A 124 4.82 1.78 -4.69
CA THR A 124 5.09 0.49 -5.35
C THR A 124 4.42 -0.65 -4.61
N VAL A 125 3.77 -1.52 -5.37
CA VAL A 125 3.12 -2.75 -4.92
C VAL A 125 3.85 -3.93 -5.52
N LYS A 126 4.26 -4.90 -4.70
CA LYS A 126 4.95 -6.11 -5.12
C LYS A 126 4.09 -7.33 -4.89
N TRP A 127 4.01 -8.20 -5.88
CA TRP A 127 3.34 -9.49 -5.75
C TRP A 127 4.15 -10.54 -6.49
N LYS A 128 4.69 -11.51 -5.74
CA LYS A 128 5.60 -12.53 -6.27
C LYS A 128 6.76 -11.87 -7.03
N ASN A 129 6.84 -12.11 -8.34
CA ASN A 129 7.85 -11.56 -9.22
C ASN A 129 7.40 -10.31 -10.00
N ILE A 130 6.21 -9.78 -9.71
CA ILE A 130 5.64 -8.61 -10.37
C ILE A 130 5.69 -7.41 -9.43
N GLU A 131 6.06 -6.25 -9.99
CA GLU A 131 5.99 -4.96 -9.30
C GLU A 131 5.15 -4.01 -10.13
N TRP A 132 4.21 -3.33 -9.48
CA TRP A 132 3.41 -2.25 -10.05
C TRP A 132 3.73 -0.96 -9.33
N THR A 133 3.98 0.10 -10.07
CA THR A 133 4.25 1.42 -9.51
C THR A 133 3.33 2.44 -10.13
N PHE A 134 2.67 3.21 -9.27
CA PHE A 134 1.81 4.32 -9.66
C PHE A 134 2.53 5.63 -9.40
N ASP A 135 2.45 6.56 -10.35
CA ASP A 135 3.13 7.85 -10.29
C ASP A 135 2.25 8.96 -10.87
N CYS A 136 2.04 10.04 -10.12
CA CYS A 136 1.38 11.25 -10.62
C CYS A 136 2.03 12.47 -9.98
N SER A 137 2.59 13.37 -10.79
CA SER A 137 3.01 14.67 -10.29
C SER A 137 1.83 15.64 -10.18
N LYS A 138 1.99 16.75 -9.45
CA LYS A 138 1.01 17.85 -9.41
C LYS A 138 0.60 18.31 -10.81
N ASN A 139 1.56 18.40 -11.74
CA ASN A 139 1.28 18.79 -13.12
C ASN A 139 0.50 17.73 -13.90
N ASP A 140 0.80 16.44 -13.68
CA ASP A 140 0.04 15.35 -14.32
C ASP A 140 -1.41 15.32 -13.80
N TYR A 141 -1.58 15.63 -12.51
CA TYR A 141 -2.87 15.74 -11.84
C TYR A 141 -3.72 16.91 -12.34
N GLU A 142 -3.11 18.07 -12.58
CA GLU A 142 -3.80 19.24 -13.16
C GLU A 142 -4.08 19.04 -14.66
N GLY A 143 -3.20 18.31 -15.36
CA GLY A 143 -3.15 18.19 -16.81
C GLY A 143 -2.15 19.19 -17.41
N HIS A 144 -1.31 18.73 -18.33
CA HIS A 144 -0.29 19.60 -18.94
C HIS A 144 -0.98 20.64 -19.82
N GLY A 145 -0.82 21.94 -19.60
CA GLY A 145 -1.30 22.94 -20.58
C GLY A 145 -0.53 22.85 -21.90
N GLY A 146 -1.20 22.60 -23.04
CA GLY A 146 -0.63 22.81 -24.38
C GLY A 146 0.11 21.63 -25.05
N THR A 147 -0.06 20.39 -24.58
CA THR A 147 0.49 19.15 -25.18
C THR A 147 -0.61 18.14 -25.58
N HIS A 148 -0.24 16.88 -25.88
CA HIS A 148 -1.23 15.82 -26.14
C HIS A 148 -1.85 15.23 -24.85
N SER A 149 -1.32 15.55 -23.67
CA SER A 149 -1.76 15.05 -22.36
C SER A 149 -2.35 16.18 -21.50
N ASN A 150 -3.31 16.93 -22.06
CA ASN A 150 -3.93 18.10 -21.41
C ASN A 150 -5.06 17.73 -20.44
N PHE A 151 -5.06 16.52 -19.93
CA PHE A 151 -6.05 16.01 -19.00
C PHE A 151 -5.36 15.42 -17.76
N PRO A 152 -6.04 15.41 -16.61
CA PRO A 152 -5.56 14.73 -15.41
C PRO A 152 -5.26 13.26 -15.67
N HIS A 153 -4.05 12.81 -15.38
CA HIS A 153 -3.64 11.43 -15.62
C HIS A 153 -2.57 10.98 -14.64
N PHE A 154 -2.38 9.66 -14.57
CA PHE A 154 -1.26 9.05 -13.87
C PHE A 154 -0.42 8.19 -14.83
N HIS A 155 0.77 7.86 -14.35
CA HIS A 155 1.69 6.94 -14.98
C HIS A 155 1.70 5.62 -14.20
N PHE A 156 1.89 4.54 -14.96
CA PHE A 156 1.96 3.19 -14.43
C PHE A 156 3.21 2.51 -14.94
N GLN A 157 3.93 1.85 -14.05
CA GLN A 157 5.03 0.96 -14.39
C GLN A 157 4.66 -0.45 -13.96
N MET A 158 5.05 -1.42 -14.77
CA MET A 158 5.00 -2.83 -14.44
C MET A 158 6.35 -3.47 -14.73
N ARG A 159 6.95 -4.10 -13.72
CA ARG A 159 8.13 -4.95 -13.86
C ARG A 159 7.76 -6.41 -13.62
N ILE A 160 8.44 -7.31 -14.32
CA ILE A 160 8.33 -8.77 -14.11
C ILE A 160 9.74 -9.30 -14.01
N ASP A 161 10.06 -10.00 -12.93
CA ASP A 161 11.43 -10.41 -12.59
C ASP A 161 12.41 -9.21 -12.64
N SER A 162 11.96 -8.07 -12.09
CA SER A 162 12.65 -6.77 -12.13
C SER A 162 12.92 -6.21 -13.54
N LYS A 163 12.41 -6.85 -14.61
CA LYS A 163 12.59 -6.41 -16.00
C LYS A 163 11.43 -5.52 -16.45
N PRO A 164 11.70 -4.49 -17.29
CA PRO A 164 10.67 -3.69 -17.93
C PRO A 164 9.59 -4.52 -18.63
N PHE A 165 8.33 -4.30 -18.27
CA PHE A 165 7.19 -4.73 -19.06
C PHE A 165 6.33 -3.56 -19.54
N ILE A 166 5.94 -2.67 -18.62
CA ILE A 166 5.34 -1.35 -18.91
C ILE A 166 6.21 -0.32 -18.21
N ASN A 167 6.63 0.73 -18.91
CA ASN A 167 7.37 1.86 -18.34
C ASN A 167 6.43 3.05 -18.13
N PHE A 168 6.77 3.94 -17.20
CA PHE A 168 5.98 5.15 -16.92
C PHE A 168 5.63 5.98 -18.18
N GLY A 169 6.55 6.06 -19.14
CA GLY A 169 6.34 6.82 -20.37
C GLY A 169 5.53 6.10 -21.46
N ASP A 170 5.13 4.84 -21.25
CA ASP A 170 4.35 4.09 -22.24
C ASP A 170 2.90 4.58 -22.33
N PHE A 171 2.30 5.02 -21.22
CA PHE A 171 0.90 5.44 -21.15
C PHE A 171 0.71 6.69 -20.27
N HIS A 172 -0.23 7.54 -20.66
CA HIS A 172 -0.81 8.60 -19.82
C HIS A 172 -2.25 8.17 -19.53
N ILE A 173 -2.48 7.61 -18.35
CA ILE A 173 -3.74 6.93 -18.04
C ILE A 173 -4.69 7.97 -17.45
N PRO A 174 -5.82 8.29 -18.12
CA PRO A 174 -6.75 9.28 -17.61
C PRO A 174 -7.30 8.82 -16.26
N PHE A 175 -7.42 9.76 -15.32
CA PHE A 175 -8.28 9.51 -14.17
C PHE A 175 -9.74 9.40 -14.64
N SER A 176 -10.54 8.62 -13.92
CA SER A 176 -12.00 8.64 -14.00
C SER A 176 -12.58 9.73 -13.08
N GLU A 177 -13.88 10.03 -13.22
CA GLU A 177 -14.53 11.03 -12.35
C GLU A 177 -14.51 10.58 -10.88
N GLU A 178 -14.65 9.27 -10.63
CA GLU A 178 -14.51 8.67 -9.29
C GLU A 178 -13.08 8.83 -8.75
N ASP A 179 -12.06 8.59 -9.59
CA ASP A 179 -10.66 8.77 -9.16
C ASP A 179 -10.38 10.22 -8.75
N LEU A 180 -10.84 11.19 -9.56
CA LEU A 180 -10.67 12.60 -9.22
C LEU A 180 -11.47 12.98 -7.99
N PHE A 181 -12.67 12.44 -7.78
CA PHE A 181 -13.42 12.67 -6.55
C PHE A 181 -12.60 12.27 -5.31
N HIS A 182 -12.04 11.05 -5.29
CA HIS A 182 -11.23 10.60 -4.16
C HIS A 182 -9.96 11.44 -3.98
N LEU A 183 -9.26 11.77 -5.07
CA LEU A 183 -8.01 12.53 -5.02
C LEU A 183 -8.22 14.01 -4.66
N ASP A 184 -9.29 14.63 -5.14
CA ASP A 184 -9.63 16.03 -4.85
C ASP A 184 -9.99 16.16 -3.37
N LEU A 185 -10.83 15.26 -2.83
CA LEU A 185 -11.23 15.28 -1.43
C LEU A 185 -10.08 14.95 -0.48
N ALA A 186 -9.27 13.94 -0.76
CA ALA A 186 -8.14 13.58 0.09
C ALA A 186 -7.09 14.71 0.18
N GLN A 187 -6.98 15.54 -0.86
CA GLN A 187 -6.07 16.70 -0.85
C GLN A 187 -6.68 17.93 -0.17
N ALA A 188 -7.97 18.20 -0.40
CA ALA A 188 -8.62 19.40 0.10
C ALA A 188 -9.11 19.27 1.56
N LEU A 189 -9.49 18.05 1.96
CA LEU A 189 -10.11 17.72 3.25
C LEU A 189 -9.37 16.60 3.99
N PRO A 190 -8.03 16.65 4.15
CA PRO A 190 -7.26 15.52 4.69
C PRO A 190 -7.64 15.12 6.12
N ASP A 191 -8.23 16.03 6.92
CA ASP A 191 -8.68 15.73 8.29
C ASP A 191 -10.12 15.17 8.35
N SER A 192 -10.86 15.23 7.25
CA SER A 192 -12.28 14.86 7.20
C SER A 192 -12.56 13.75 6.19
N PHE A 193 -11.66 13.54 5.22
CA PHE A 193 -11.79 12.53 4.20
C PHE A 193 -10.47 11.77 4.05
N HIS A 194 -10.54 10.47 4.35
CA HIS A 194 -9.45 9.54 4.11
C HIS A 194 -9.91 8.52 3.07
N HIS A 195 -9.23 8.48 1.93
CA HIS A 195 -9.44 7.40 0.98
C HIS A 195 -8.81 6.11 1.53
N TRP A 196 -9.59 5.04 1.55
CA TRP A 196 -9.16 3.73 2.02
C TRP A 196 -9.42 2.69 0.94
N PHE A 197 -8.46 1.78 0.74
CA PHE A 197 -8.56 0.68 -0.21
C PHE A 197 -9.17 -0.58 0.41
N GLY A 198 -9.87 -0.48 1.55
CA GLY A 198 -10.35 -1.65 2.28
C GLY A 198 -9.25 -2.39 3.04
N LYS A 199 -9.63 -3.37 3.86
CA LYS A 199 -8.69 -4.15 4.69
C LYS A 199 -7.62 -4.90 3.88
N GLY A 200 -7.96 -5.27 2.65
CA GLY A 200 -7.01 -5.85 1.70
C GLY A 200 -6.02 -4.88 1.12
N GLY A 201 -6.27 -3.58 1.24
CA GLY A 201 -5.56 -2.52 0.54
C GLY A 201 -4.48 -1.82 1.36
N VAL A 202 -4.35 -2.16 2.64
CA VAL A 202 -3.41 -1.53 3.59
C VAL A 202 -1.96 -1.71 3.15
N GLY A 203 -1.15 -0.67 3.34
CA GLY A 203 0.27 -0.65 2.98
C GLY A 203 1.19 -0.31 4.14
N MET A 204 2.43 0.03 3.79
CA MET A 204 3.45 0.39 4.78
C MET A 204 3.12 1.70 5.51
N GLN A 205 2.34 2.61 4.91
CA GLN A 205 1.85 3.80 5.61
C GLN A 205 0.93 3.42 6.78
N ASP A 206 -0.05 2.53 6.56
CA ASP A 206 -0.95 2.05 7.64
C ASP A 206 -0.15 1.33 8.75
N ALA A 207 0.87 0.54 8.36
CA ALA A 207 1.76 -0.12 9.29
C ALA A 207 2.63 0.86 10.10
N ALA A 208 3.06 1.98 9.51
CA ALA A 208 3.85 3.00 10.19
C ALA A 208 3.02 3.84 11.19
N GLU A 209 1.69 3.86 11.04
CA GLU A 209 0.78 4.57 11.95
C GLU A 209 0.47 3.77 13.23
N VAL A 210 0.83 2.48 13.28
CA VAL A 210 0.74 1.67 14.51
C VAL A 210 1.77 2.17 15.53
N SER A 211 1.38 2.25 16.80
CA SER A 211 2.28 2.73 17.85
C SER A 211 3.54 1.84 17.96
N PRO A 212 4.74 2.42 18.13
CA PRO A 212 5.96 1.63 18.31
C PRO A 212 5.87 0.64 19.47
N GLU A 213 5.16 0.99 20.54
CA GLU A 213 4.91 0.15 21.70
C GLU A 213 4.10 -1.09 21.34
N ASP A 214 3.01 -0.93 20.59
CA ASP A 214 2.18 -2.04 20.12
C ASP A 214 2.97 -2.93 19.15
N ILE A 215 3.80 -2.34 18.28
CA ILE A 215 4.68 -3.10 17.40
C ILE A 215 5.65 -3.96 18.22
N ILE A 216 6.30 -3.38 19.24
CA ILE A 216 7.25 -4.11 20.09
C ILE A 216 6.57 -5.26 20.84
N GLU A 217 5.34 -5.05 21.30
CA GLU A 217 4.64 -6.01 22.18
C GLU A 217 3.91 -7.11 21.40
N TYR A 218 3.27 -6.77 20.28
CA TYR A 218 2.35 -7.68 19.59
C TYR A 218 2.88 -8.24 18.27
N THR A 219 4.09 -7.89 17.83
CA THR A 219 4.73 -8.53 16.68
C THR A 219 5.57 -9.74 17.08
N GLU A 220 5.73 -10.66 16.14
CA GLU A 220 6.54 -11.86 16.30
C GLU A 220 7.90 -11.71 15.62
N HIS A 221 8.94 -12.20 16.29
CA HIS A 221 10.29 -12.33 15.76
C HIS A 221 10.32 -13.40 14.65
N THR A 222 11.00 -13.09 13.56
CA THR A 222 11.31 -14.04 12.49
C THR A 222 12.78 -13.95 12.12
N ASP A 223 13.40 -15.12 11.88
CA ASP A 223 14.74 -15.20 11.30
C ASP A 223 14.71 -15.05 9.77
N ASN A 224 13.51 -15.07 9.16
CA ASN A 224 13.34 -14.85 7.73
C ASN A 224 13.09 -13.36 7.44
N HIS A 225 14.17 -12.64 7.11
CA HIS A 225 14.10 -11.23 6.75
C HIS A 225 13.18 -10.93 5.55
N ASP A 226 13.02 -11.88 4.63
CA ASP A 226 12.16 -11.73 3.46
C ASP A 226 10.66 -11.77 3.79
N GLU A 227 10.29 -12.16 5.00
CA GLU A 227 8.90 -12.19 5.48
C GLU A 227 8.58 -11.04 6.46
N ALA A 228 9.61 -10.41 7.02
CA ALA A 228 9.44 -9.36 8.03
C ALA A 228 8.72 -8.11 7.49
N THR A 229 7.86 -7.51 8.31
CA THR A 229 7.24 -6.20 8.03
C THR A 229 8.08 -5.06 8.61
N TYR A 230 8.56 -5.23 9.84
CA TYR A 230 9.36 -4.24 10.56
C TYR A 230 10.77 -4.75 10.82
N ARG A 231 11.72 -3.81 10.86
CA ARG A 231 13.04 -3.98 11.44
C ARG A 231 13.08 -3.22 12.76
N LEU A 232 13.32 -3.96 13.84
CA LEU A 232 13.48 -3.41 15.19
C LEU A 232 14.98 -3.35 15.52
N GLN A 233 15.48 -2.14 15.78
CA GLN A 233 16.84 -1.93 16.27
C GLN A 233 16.79 -1.49 17.73
N THR A 234 17.16 -2.39 18.64
CA THR A 234 17.18 -2.12 20.08
C THR A 234 18.60 -1.81 20.56
N MET A 235 18.76 -0.68 21.23
CA MET A 235 19.98 -0.23 21.89
C MET A 235 19.75 -0.25 23.39
N ILE A 236 20.64 -0.92 24.12
CA ILE A 236 20.52 -1.15 25.55
C ILE A 236 21.78 -0.60 26.22
N MET A 237 21.61 0.32 27.16
CA MET A 237 22.68 0.87 27.98
C MET A 237 22.61 0.24 29.38
N ALA A 238 23.69 -0.40 29.80
CA ALA A 238 23.82 -0.91 31.16
C ALA A 238 23.91 0.25 32.14
N GLY A 239 23.23 0.12 33.28
CA GLY A 239 23.44 1.01 34.42
C GLY A 239 24.75 0.68 35.14
N GLU A 240 24.76 0.84 36.46
CA GLU A 240 25.95 0.58 37.28
C GLU A 240 26.39 -0.90 37.27
N THR A 241 25.44 -1.82 37.03
CA THR A 241 25.70 -3.26 36.99
C THR A 241 25.71 -3.76 35.54
N PRO A 242 26.81 -4.38 35.06
CA PRO A 242 26.84 -5.00 33.75
C PRO A 242 25.80 -6.12 33.61
N PHE A 243 25.26 -6.29 32.41
CA PHE A 243 24.38 -7.42 32.11
C PHE A 243 25.15 -8.74 32.15
N SER A 244 24.58 -9.73 32.81
CA SER A 244 25.15 -11.09 32.80
C SER A 244 24.91 -11.78 31.45
N GLY A 245 25.84 -12.66 31.06
CA GLY A 245 25.65 -13.50 29.87
C GLY A 245 24.41 -14.42 29.99
N GLU A 246 24.07 -14.84 31.21
CA GLU A 246 22.89 -15.66 31.49
C GLU A 246 21.57 -14.91 31.21
N GLN A 247 21.48 -13.63 31.58
CA GLN A 247 20.31 -12.79 31.26
C GLN A 247 20.13 -12.64 29.75
N LEU A 248 21.21 -12.37 29.02
CA LEU A 248 21.16 -12.23 27.56
C LEU A 248 20.78 -13.56 26.91
N GLN A 249 21.36 -14.68 27.35
CA GLN A 249 21.04 -16.01 26.83
C GLN A 249 19.56 -16.36 27.06
N ALA A 250 19.04 -16.14 28.27
CA ALA A 250 17.64 -16.39 28.59
C ALA A 250 16.68 -15.58 27.68
N MET A 251 17.03 -14.32 27.39
CA MET A 251 16.28 -13.46 26.48
C MET A 251 16.25 -14.04 25.05
N PHE A 252 17.39 -14.45 24.49
CA PHE A 252 17.43 -15.04 23.15
C PHE A 252 16.72 -16.39 23.06
N GLU A 253 16.84 -17.24 24.09
CA GLU A 253 16.17 -18.53 24.15
C GLU A 253 14.64 -18.37 24.26
N GLU A 254 14.17 -17.40 25.06
CA GLU A 254 12.75 -17.09 25.14
C GLU A 254 12.21 -16.56 23.80
N SER A 255 12.92 -15.62 23.15
CA SER A 255 12.52 -15.10 21.83
C SER A 255 12.33 -16.21 20.80
N LYS A 256 13.28 -17.15 20.72
CA LYS A 256 13.18 -18.31 19.81
C LYS A 256 12.03 -19.25 20.16
N ARG A 257 11.68 -19.36 21.44
CA ARG A 257 10.64 -20.28 21.93
C ARG A 257 9.24 -19.69 21.79
N THR A 258 9.07 -18.38 21.98
CA THR A 258 7.76 -17.72 22.05
C THR A 258 7.45 -16.84 20.85
N GLY A 259 8.46 -16.47 20.06
CA GLY A 259 8.33 -15.44 19.03
C GLY A 259 8.34 -14.02 19.58
N ALA A 260 8.47 -13.80 20.90
CA ALA A 260 8.49 -12.45 21.44
C ALA A 260 9.71 -11.66 20.92
N THR A 261 9.52 -10.37 20.64
CA THR A 261 10.60 -9.50 20.16
C THR A 261 11.68 -9.35 21.23
N LEU A 262 12.94 -9.25 20.80
CA LEU A 262 14.04 -8.94 21.72
C LEU A 262 13.85 -7.58 22.41
N ALA A 263 13.15 -6.63 21.76
CA ALA A 263 12.81 -5.34 22.34
C ALA A 263 11.88 -5.47 23.55
N SER A 264 10.81 -6.27 23.44
CA SER A 264 9.88 -6.53 24.55
C SER A 264 10.59 -7.30 25.66
N LEU A 265 11.34 -8.34 25.31
CA LEU A 265 12.07 -9.15 26.30
C LEU A 265 13.19 -8.38 27.01
N ALA A 266 13.85 -7.41 26.35
CA ALA A 266 14.83 -6.56 27.02
C ALA A 266 14.20 -5.79 28.20
N ARG A 267 12.96 -5.28 28.04
CA ARG A 267 12.23 -4.59 29.11
C ARG A 267 11.91 -5.52 30.29
N LYS A 268 11.69 -6.81 30.01
CA LYS A 268 11.40 -7.84 31.01
C LYS A 268 12.66 -8.31 31.76
N TYR A 269 13.74 -8.59 31.04
CA TYR A 269 14.94 -9.25 31.60
C TYR A 269 15.99 -8.26 32.12
N LEU A 270 15.94 -7.00 31.68
CA LEU A 270 16.92 -5.96 32.02
C LEU A 270 16.23 -4.73 32.64
N PRO A 271 15.48 -4.89 33.76
CA PRO A 271 14.75 -3.78 34.38
C PRO A 271 15.69 -2.69 34.94
N ASP A 272 16.94 -3.05 35.23
CA ASP A 272 17.97 -2.15 35.78
C ASP A 272 18.86 -1.51 34.69
N ALA A 273 18.50 -1.68 33.41
CA ALA A 273 19.18 -0.97 32.32
C ALA A 273 19.01 0.56 32.50
N GLU A 274 20.07 1.31 32.25
CA GLU A 274 20.00 2.78 32.26
C GLU A 274 19.04 3.29 31.18
N SER A 275 19.08 2.67 30.00
CA SER A 275 18.11 2.93 28.94
C SER A 275 17.93 1.75 28.00
N ILE A 276 16.72 1.63 27.47
CA ILE A 276 16.34 0.68 26.41
C ILE A 276 15.60 1.47 25.34
N ASN A 277 16.27 1.73 24.23
CA ASN A 277 15.71 2.49 23.11
C ASN A 277 15.52 1.57 21.91
N THR A 278 14.34 1.56 21.30
CA THR A 278 14.07 0.76 20.10
C THR A 278 13.64 1.69 18.97
N VAL A 279 14.31 1.56 17.83
CA VAL A 279 13.89 2.19 16.58
C VAL A 279 13.13 1.15 15.77
N VAL A 280 11.90 1.48 15.40
CA VAL A 280 11.06 0.70 14.49
C VAL A 280 11.18 1.32 13.10
N SER A 281 11.48 0.50 12.10
CA SER A 281 11.59 0.94 10.70
C SER A 281 10.99 -0.12 9.77
N PRO A 282 10.62 0.23 8.53
CA PRO A 282 10.26 -0.77 7.52
C PRO A 282 11.38 -1.81 7.36
N ALA A 283 11.01 -3.07 7.18
CA ALA A 283 11.98 -4.11 6.87
C ALA A 283 12.57 -3.93 5.46
N ASP A 284 13.80 -4.43 5.24
CA ASP A 284 14.47 -4.35 3.93
C ASP A 284 13.73 -5.12 2.82
N SER A 285 12.77 -5.98 3.19
CA SER A 285 11.94 -6.76 2.28
C SER A 285 10.72 -5.99 1.74
N VAL A 286 10.44 -4.79 2.28
CA VAL A 286 9.46 -3.85 1.75
C VAL A 286 9.98 -3.31 0.41
N PRO A 287 9.17 -3.30 -0.67
CA PRO A 287 9.64 -2.86 -1.98
C PRO A 287 10.04 -1.38 -1.95
N THR A 288 11.09 -0.99 -2.68
CA THR A 288 11.43 0.42 -2.85
C THR A 288 10.42 1.09 -3.79
N ILE A 289 10.06 2.35 -3.52
CA ILE A 289 9.26 3.15 -4.47
C ILE A 289 10.07 3.40 -5.76
N ALA A 290 9.66 2.78 -6.87
CA ALA A 290 10.34 2.98 -8.15
C ALA A 290 10.10 4.39 -8.69
N ARG A 291 11.17 5.16 -8.92
CA ARG A 291 11.04 6.56 -9.37
C ARG A 291 11.18 6.69 -10.88
N ARG A 292 10.44 7.64 -11.45
CA ARG A 292 10.62 8.05 -12.84
C ARG A 292 11.94 8.81 -12.98
N SER A 293 12.85 8.34 -13.84
CA SER A 293 14.12 9.02 -14.10
C SER A 293 13.88 10.45 -14.60
N GLU A 294 14.45 11.45 -13.92
CA GLU A 294 14.39 12.83 -14.37
C GLU A 294 15.12 12.95 -15.71
N ARG A 295 14.40 13.40 -16.75
CA ARG A 295 15.05 13.77 -18.01
C ARG A 295 15.85 15.04 -17.75
N LYS A 296 17.19 14.97 -17.84
CA LYS A 296 18.03 16.16 -17.95
C LYS A 296 17.48 16.98 -19.13
N ARG A 297 17.01 18.21 -18.87
CA ARG A 297 16.68 19.16 -19.93
C ARG A 297 17.95 19.32 -20.78
N ARG A 298 17.85 18.97 -22.07
CA ARG A 298 18.88 19.27 -23.05
C ARG A 298 18.78 20.74 -23.45
#